data_AF-A0A7X7JBS2-F1
#
_entry.id   AF-A0A7X7JBS2-F1
#
_cell.length_a   1.000
_cell.length_b   1.000
_cell.length_c   1.000
_cell.angle_alpha   90.00
_cell.angle_beta   90.00
_cell.angle_gamma   90.00
#
_symmetry.space_group_name_H-M   'P 1'
#
loop_
_entity.id
_entity.type
_entity.pdbx_description
1 polymer ?
#
loop_
_entity_poly.entity_id
_entity_poly.type
_entity_poly.pdbx_seq_one_letter_code
_entity_poly.pdbx_strand_id
1 'polypeptide(L)'
;MTDAVGEAVEAGGALVEPTDDGPPHRPGLSPSRANDFMQCPLLFRFRVVDRLPEPPSPAAVRGTLVHAVLERLFDEPAGARTLEAARALL
;
A
#
# COMPACT_ATOMS: atom_id res chain seq x y z
N MET A 1 38.54 8.41 9.28
CA MET A 1 37.71 9.27 10.16
C MET A 1 37.45 10.56 9.39
N THR A 2 36.52 10.50 8.45
CA THR A 2 36.06 11.64 7.66
C THR A 2 34.55 11.47 7.59
N ASP A 3 33.85 12.24 8.41
CA ASP A 3 32.40 12.40 8.41
C ASP A 3 31.94 12.96 7.06
N ALA A 4 31.03 12.25 6.40
CA ALA A 4 30.23 12.76 5.30
C ALA A 4 28.83 13.02 5.86
N VAL A 5 28.59 14.27 6.28
CA VAL A 5 27.25 14.77 6.59
C VAL A 5 26.51 15.03 5.29
N GLY A 6 25.26 14.59 5.25
CA GLY A 6 24.40 14.53 4.07
C GLY A 6 23.91 15.88 3.57
N GLU A 7 23.76 15.95 2.25
CA GLU A 7 23.09 17.02 1.53
C GLU A 7 21.67 16.53 1.20
N ALA A 8 20.68 17.14 1.84
CA ALA A 8 19.27 16.94 1.54
C ALA A 8 18.95 17.63 0.20
N VAL A 9 18.40 16.88 -0.76
CA VAL A 9 17.89 17.46 -2.00
C VAL A 9 16.45 17.93 -1.77
N GLU A 10 16.29 19.23 -1.85
CA GLU A 10 15.08 20.04 -1.67
C GLU A 10 13.87 19.58 -2.50
N ALA A 11 12.71 19.68 -1.86
CA ALA A 11 11.39 19.37 -2.42
C ALA A 11 10.92 20.48 -3.36
N GLY A 12 10.81 20.17 -4.65
CA GLY A 12 10.24 21.06 -5.67
C GLY A 12 9.18 20.33 -6.49
N GLY A 13 7.97 20.18 -5.94
CA GLY A 13 6.81 19.66 -6.65
C GLY A 13 5.64 20.65 -6.53
N ALA A 14 5.36 21.37 -7.61
CA ALA A 14 4.24 22.31 -7.68
C ALA A 14 2.92 21.63 -7.28
N LEU A 15 2.11 22.30 -6.46
CA LEU A 15 0.74 21.88 -6.14
C LEU A 15 -0.11 22.01 -7.41
N VAL A 16 -0.25 20.90 -8.15
CA VAL A 16 -1.24 20.80 -9.21
C VAL A 16 -2.59 20.56 -8.53
N GLU A 17 -3.47 21.56 -8.61
CA GLU A 17 -4.86 21.45 -8.15
C GLU A 17 -5.57 20.32 -8.92
N PRO A 18 -6.08 19.27 -8.25
CA PRO A 18 -6.81 18.21 -8.93
C PRO A 18 -8.18 18.73 -9.39
N THR A 19 -8.39 18.86 -10.70
CA THR A 19 -9.73 19.11 -11.27
C THR A 19 -10.49 17.79 -11.34
N ASP A 20 -11.36 17.56 -10.34
CA ASP A 20 -12.22 16.38 -10.22
C ASP A 20 -13.48 16.53 -11.09
N ASP A 21 -13.34 16.37 -12.42
CA ASP A 21 -14.47 16.36 -13.38
C ASP A 21 -15.10 14.95 -13.54
N GLY A 22 -14.75 14.00 -12.67
CA GLY A 22 -15.27 12.63 -12.69
C GLY A 22 -16.59 12.47 -11.91
N PRO A 23 -17.41 11.43 -12.22
CA PRO A 23 -18.54 11.10 -11.36
C PRO A 23 -18.04 10.75 -9.95
N PRO A 24 -18.75 11.13 -8.88
CA PRO A 24 -18.28 10.95 -7.51
C PRO A 24 -18.01 9.46 -7.24
N HIS A 25 -16.73 9.12 -7.09
CA HIS A 25 -16.33 7.77 -6.76
C HIS A 25 -16.78 7.50 -5.34
N ARG A 26 -17.88 6.75 -5.16
CA ARG A 26 -18.30 6.29 -3.83
C ARG A 26 -17.12 5.49 -3.27
N PRO A 27 -16.46 5.94 -2.18
CA PRO A 27 -15.38 5.15 -1.62
C PRO A 27 -15.99 3.86 -1.11
N GLY A 28 -15.66 2.74 -1.73
CA GLY A 28 -15.97 1.44 -1.16
C GLY A 28 -15.34 1.37 0.23
N LEU A 29 -16.17 1.19 1.26
CA LEU A 29 -15.70 1.06 2.63
C LEU A 29 -15.23 -0.38 2.83
N SER A 30 -13.91 -0.59 2.82
CA SER A 30 -13.34 -1.89 3.17
C SER A 30 -13.41 -2.13 4.69
N PRO A 31 -13.37 -3.38 5.17
CA PRO A 31 -13.33 -3.68 6.60
C PRO A 31 -12.23 -2.92 7.36
N SER A 32 -11.03 -2.80 6.79
CA SER A 32 -9.93 -2.05 7.40
C SER A 32 -10.22 -0.55 7.51
N ARG A 33 -10.81 0.07 6.47
CA ARG A 33 -11.22 1.49 6.51
C ARG A 33 -12.36 1.73 7.50
N ALA A 34 -13.30 0.80 7.61
CA ALA A 34 -14.35 0.84 8.61
C ALA A 34 -13.76 0.80 10.02
N ASN A 35 -12.78 -0.08 10.25
CA ASN A 35 -12.12 -0.21 11.54
C ASN A 35 -11.34 1.06 11.92
N ASP A 36 -10.63 1.69 10.97
CA ASP A 36 -9.96 2.98 11.24
C ASP A 36 -10.96 4.04 11.74
N PHE A 37 -12.14 4.13 11.13
CA PHE A 37 -13.18 5.08 11.56
C PHE A 37 -13.73 4.75 12.95
N MET A 38 -14.03 3.47 13.20
CA MET A 38 -14.56 3.00 14.48
C MET A 38 -13.54 3.17 15.62
N GLN A 39 -12.24 3.05 15.32
CA GLN A 39 -11.17 3.29 16.29
C GLN A 39 -10.94 4.80 16.53
N CYS A 40 -10.87 5.58 15.45
CA CYS A 40 -10.65 7.02 15.51
C CYS A 40 -11.10 7.71 14.20
N PRO A 41 -12.19 8.49 14.20
CA PRO A 41 -12.66 9.18 12.99
C PRO A 41 -11.62 10.11 12.35
N LEU A 42 -10.74 10.71 13.16
CA LEU A 42 -9.67 11.58 12.65
C LEU A 42 -8.58 10.78 11.91
N LEU A 43 -8.25 9.58 12.40
CA LEU A 43 -7.33 8.68 11.71
C LEU A 43 -7.89 8.32 10.33
N PHE A 44 -9.16 7.90 10.25
CA PHE A 44 -9.81 7.63 8.97
C PHE A 44 -9.73 8.83 8.02
N ARG A 45 -9.98 10.06 8.49
CA ARG A 45 -9.85 11.26 7.66
C ARG A 45 -8.45 11.40 7.09
N PHE A 46 -7.40 11.34 7.93
CA PHE A 46 -6.02 11.49 7.48
C PHE A 46 -5.61 10.42 6.46
N ARG A 47 -6.01 9.17 6.69
CA ARG A 47 -5.63 8.04 5.83
C ARG A 47 -6.41 7.95 4.53
N VAL A 48 -7.72 8.15 4.59
CA VAL A 48 -8.65 7.79 3.48
C VAL A 48 -9.11 9.01 2.70
N VAL A 49 -9.37 10.13 3.39
CA VAL A 49 -9.87 11.37 2.78
C VAL A 49 -8.69 12.24 2.34
N ASP A 50 -7.85 12.64 3.29
CA ASP A 50 -6.74 13.56 3.05
C ASP A 50 -5.52 12.83 2.43
N ARG A 51 -5.46 11.49 2.56
CA ARG A 51 -4.44 10.61 1.97
C ARG A 51 -3.01 11.06 2.24
N LEU A 52 -2.73 11.42 3.49
CA LEU A 52 -1.39 11.81 3.90
C LEU A 52 -0.39 10.66 3.64
N PRO A 53 0.85 10.95 3.19
CA PRO A 53 1.85 9.91 2.97
C PRO A 53 2.13 9.13 4.25
N GLU A 54 1.98 7.81 4.19
CA GLU A 54 2.33 6.91 5.28
C GLU A 54 3.41 5.92 4.83
N PRO A 55 4.43 5.67 5.68
CA PRO A 55 5.40 4.64 5.38
C PRO A 55 4.69 3.27 5.35
N PRO A 56 5.02 2.40 4.38
CA PRO A 56 4.43 1.07 4.34
C PRO A 56 4.83 0.29 5.59
N SER A 57 3.85 -0.35 6.23
CA SER A 57 4.15 -1.19 7.39
C SER A 57 4.78 -2.52 6.93
N PRO A 58 5.66 -3.15 7.74
CA PRO A 58 6.19 -4.47 7.42
C PRO A 58 5.10 -5.54 7.21
N ALA A 59 3.95 -5.37 7.84
CA ALA A 59 2.78 -6.24 7.64
C ALA A 59 2.15 -6.03 6.26
N ALA A 60 1.99 -4.78 5.80
CA ALA A 60 1.46 -4.48 4.48
C ALA A 60 2.37 -5.03 3.37
N VAL A 61 3.68 -4.80 3.46
CA VAL A 61 4.66 -5.30 2.48
C VAL A 61 4.62 -6.82 2.39
N ARG A 62 4.64 -7.52 3.54
CA ARG A 62 4.54 -8.98 3.58
C ARG A 62 3.21 -9.48 3.01
N GLY A 63 2.10 -8.82 3.32
CA GLY A 63 0.79 -9.17 2.77
C GLY A 63 0.78 -9.12 1.25
N THR A 64 1.27 -8.02 0.66
CA THR A 64 1.40 -7.87 -0.79
C THR A 64 2.24 -8.99 -1.41
N LEU A 65 3.40 -9.31 -0.82
CA LEU A 65 4.25 -10.39 -1.30
C LEU A 65 3.53 -11.75 -1.26
N VAL A 66 2.91 -12.08 -0.12
CA VAL A 66 2.19 -13.35 0.05
C VAL A 66 1.04 -13.46 -0.93
N HIS A 67 0.26 -12.39 -1.13
CA HIS A 67 -0.83 -12.39 -2.10
C HIS A 67 -0.31 -12.62 -3.52
N ALA A 68 0.77 -11.94 -3.94
CA ALA A 68 1.34 -12.10 -5.27
C ALA A 68 1.89 -13.52 -5.52
N VAL A 69 2.54 -14.13 -4.51
CA VAL A 69 3.02 -15.51 -4.60
C VAL A 69 1.85 -16.48 -4.72
N LEU A 70 0.80 -16.30 -3.91
CA LEU A 70 -0.37 -17.19 -3.94
C LEU A 70 -1.16 -17.04 -5.24
N GLU A 71 -1.30 -15.83 -5.78
CA GLU A 71 -1.94 -15.62 -7.08
C GLU A 71 -1.24 -16.44 -8.17
N ARG A 72 0.07 -16.24 -8.34
CA ARG A 72 0.89 -16.96 -9.33
C ARG A 72 0.93 -18.46 -9.10
N LEU A 73 1.00 -18.91 -7.85
CA LEU A 73 1.01 -20.34 -7.54
C LEU A 73 -0.32 -21.01 -7.92
N PHE A 74 -1.45 -20.31 -7.75
CA PHE A 74 -2.76 -20.88 -8.03
C PHE A 74 -3.20 -20.77 -9.49
N ASP A 75 -2.49 -19.99 -10.30
CA ASP A 75 -2.58 -20.04 -11.78
C ASP A 75 -2.10 -21.39 -12.34
N GLU A 76 -1.21 -22.11 -11.63
CA GLU A 76 -0.72 -23.43 -12.02
C GLU A 76 -1.74 -24.56 -11.77
N PRO A 77 -1.63 -25.71 -12.49
CA PRO A 77 -2.42 -26.90 -12.21
C PRO A 77 -2.22 -27.39 -10.77
N ALA A 78 -3.26 -28.01 -10.19
CA ALA A 78 -3.26 -28.41 -8.77
C ALA A 78 -2.03 -29.23 -8.33
N GLY A 79 -1.51 -30.12 -9.20
CA GLY A 79 -0.31 -30.93 -8.90
C GLY A 79 1.01 -30.15 -8.85
N ALA A 80 1.05 -28.96 -9.46
CA ALA A 80 2.23 -28.10 -9.50
C ALA A 80 2.28 -27.07 -8.36
N ARG A 81 1.22 -26.97 -7.54
CA ARG A 81 1.09 -26.02 -6.42
C ARG A 81 1.87 -26.48 -5.20
N THR A 82 3.19 -26.53 -5.32
CA THR A 82 4.08 -27.05 -4.27
C THR A 82 4.74 -25.94 -3.47
N LEU A 83 5.26 -26.27 -2.29
CA LEU A 83 6.07 -25.34 -1.49
C LEU A 83 7.36 -24.92 -2.20
N GLU A 84 7.94 -25.80 -3.01
CA GLU A 84 9.12 -25.49 -3.80
C GLU A 84 8.81 -24.45 -4.87
N ALA A 85 7.71 -24.64 -5.62
CA ALA A 85 7.23 -23.67 -6.59
C ALA A 85 6.91 -22.32 -5.93
N ALA A 86 6.27 -22.32 -4.75
CA ALA A 86 5.99 -21.09 -4.01
C ALA A 86 7.26 -20.34 -3.57
N ARG A 87 8.30 -21.07 -3.14
CA ARG A 87 9.58 -20.47 -2.73
C ARG A 87 10.35 -19.89 -3.91
N ALA A 88 10.20 -20.46 -5.10
CA ALA A 88 10.83 -19.95 -6.32
C ALA A 88 10.24 -18.59 -6.77
N LEU A 89 9.13 -18.14 -6.18
CA LEU A 89 8.44 -16.88 -6.48
C LEU A 89 8.74 -15.74 -5.48
N LEU A 90 9.55 -16.00 -4.44
CA LEU A 90 9.99 -14.99 -3.47
C LEU A 90 11.10 -14.11 -4.05
#